data_AF-A0A3D0D5Q2-F1
#
_entry.id   AF-A0A3D0D5Q2-F1
#
_cell.length_a   1.000
_cell.length_b   1.000
_cell.length_c   1.000
_cell.angle_alpha   90.00
_cell.angle_beta   90.00
_cell.angle_gamma   90.00
#
_symmetry.space_group_name_H-M   'P 1'
#
loop_
_entity.id
_entity.type
_entity.pdbx_description
1 polymer ?
#
loop_
_entity_poly.entity_id
_entity_poly.type
_entity_poly.pdbx_seq_one_letter_code
_entity_poly.pdbx_strand_id
1 'polypeptide(L)' 'QVDGAAWNPTVLRTPPLSALTWVQWRYDWPMTPGRHTFRVRAIDGTGALQVARESGAHPNGATGYHSATVTL' A
#
# COMPACT_ATOMS: atom_id res chain seq x y z
N GLN A 1 3.48 -5.93 -1.41
CA GLN A 1 3.98 -6.99 -2.30
C GLN A 1 5.14 -6.42 -3.10
N VAL A 2 6.15 -7.25 -3.37
CA VAL A 2 7.28 -6.94 -4.26
C VAL A 2 7.29 -7.98 -5.37
N ASP A 3 7.35 -7.56 -6.63
CA ASP A 3 7.47 -8.42 -7.82
C ASP A 3 6.43 -9.56 -7.92
N GLY A 4 5.20 -9.32 -7.47
CA GLY A 4 4.14 -10.34 -7.51
C GLY A 4 4.20 -11.39 -6.39
N ALA A 5 5.16 -11.33 -5.47
CA ALA A 5 5.28 -12.25 -4.34
C ALA A 5 4.14 -12.12 -3.30
N ALA A 6 4.19 -12.90 -2.22
CA ALA A 6 3.21 -12.78 -1.14
C ALA A 6 3.16 -11.37 -0.51
N TRP A 7 2.02 -11.04 0.10
CA TRP A 7 1.89 -9.80 0.87
C TRP A 7 2.63 -9.93 2.20
N ASN A 8 3.46 -8.94 2.51
CA ASN A 8 4.16 -8.85 3.78
C ASN A 8 3.52 -7.76 4.67
N PRO A 9 3.42 -7.98 5.98
CA PRO A 9 2.96 -6.96 6.91
C PRO A 9 3.93 -5.77 6.96
N THR A 10 3.39 -4.59 7.20
CA THR A 10 4.14 -3.34 7.36
C THR A 10 4.11 -2.89 8.82
N VAL A 11 5.10 -2.11 9.25
CA VAL A 11 5.07 -1.45 10.56
C VAL A 11 4.28 -0.15 10.41
N LEU A 12 3.20 -0.01 11.18
CA LEU A 12 2.42 1.23 11.26
C LEU A 12 2.98 2.15 12.33
N ARG A 13 2.90 3.46 12.11
CA ARG A 13 3.13 4.45 13.16
C ARG A 13 1.95 4.41 14.14
N THR A 14 2.20 3.97 15.37
CA THR A 14 1.19 3.85 16.42
C THR A 14 1.50 4.75 17.63
N PRO A 15 0.49 5.40 18.24
CA PRO A 15 -0.91 5.42 17.80
C PRO A 15 -1.10 6.28 16.54
N PRO A 16 -2.19 6.07 15.77
CA PRO A 16 -2.59 7.00 14.73
C PRO A 16 -2.88 8.38 15.35
N LEU A 17 -2.76 9.45 14.57
CA LEU A 17 -3.08 10.80 15.07
C LEU A 17 -4.58 10.96 15.36
N SER A 18 -5.43 10.39 14.50
CA SER A 18 -6.86 10.18 14.73
C SER A 18 -7.44 9.15 13.75
N ALA A 19 -8.71 8.80 13.91
CA ALA A 19 -9.44 7.94 12.97
C ALA A 19 -9.67 8.59 11.58
N LEU A 20 -9.48 9.92 11.46
CA LEU A 20 -9.70 10.68 10.23
C LEU A 20 -8.39 11.07 9.53
N THR A 21 -7.25 10.69 10.09
CA THR A 21 -5.93 10.97 9.51
C THR A 21 -5.34 9.74 8.86
N TRP A 22 -4.52 9.96 7.84
CA TRP A 22 -3.64 8.93 7.29
C TRP A 22 -2.65 8.40 8.36
N VAL A 23 -2.33 7.12 8.26
CA VAL A 23 -1.34 6.46 9.12
C VAL A 23 -0.09 6.20 8.30
N GLN A 24 1.03 6.74 8.76
CA GLN A 24 2.34 6.42 8.18
C GLN A 24 2.67 4.95 8.41
N TRP A 25 3.25 4.32 7.40
CA TRP A 25 3.70 2.93 7.46
C TRP A 25 5.08 2.82 6.82
N ARG A 26 5.82 1.79 7.23
CA ARG A 26 7.10 1.42 6.60
C ARG A 26 7.19 -0.08 6.40
N TYR A 27 7.95 -0.48 5.40
CA TYR A 27 8.34 -1.87 5.17
C TYR A 27 9.83 -1.91 4.91
N ASP A 28 10.57 -2.52 5.84
CA ASP A 28 12.01 -2.70 5.74
C ASP A 28 12.31 -3.86 4.78
N TRP A 29 12.23 -3.57 3.48
CA TRP A 29 12.48 -4.55 2.44
C TRP A 29 13.98 -4.79 2.27
N PRO A 30 14.44 -6.05 2.21
CA PRO A 30 15.85 -6.36 1.94
C PRO A 30 16.21 -5.91 0.53
N MET A 31 16.90 -4.78 0.41
CA MET A 31 17.26 -4.19 -0.87
C MET A 31 18.06 -5.17 -1.72
N THR A 32 17.53 -5.47 -2.91
CA THR A 32 18.25 -6.17 -3.97
C THR A 32 18.44 -5.23 -5.16
N PRO A 33 19.60 -5.26 -5.85
CA PRO A 33 19.79 -4.49 -7.07
C PRO A 33 18.83 -4.92 -8.18
N GLY A 34 18.46 -3.97 -9.03
CA GLY A 34 17.62 -4.23 -10.21
C GLY A 34 16.28 -3.52 -10.18
N ARG A 35 15.42 -3.88 -11.14
CA ARG A 35 14.10 -3.28 -11.34
C ARG A 35 13.05 -4.02 -10.52
N HIS A 36 12.44 -3.33 -9.58
CA HIS A 36 11.44 -3.89 -8.67
C HIS A 36 10.11 -3.14 -8.76
N THR A 37 9.01 -3.89 -8.75
CA THR A 37 7.65 -3.33 -8.67
C THR A 37 7.06 -3.54 -7.29
N PHE A 38 6.79 -2.43 -6.61
CA PHE A 38 6.14 -2.40 -5.30
C PHE A 38 4.65 -2.17 -5.47
N ARG A 39 3.85 -2.89 -4.68
CA ARG A 39 2.40 -2.71 -4.56
C ARG A 39 1.99 -2.65 -3.10
N VAL A 40 1.06 -1.76 -2.79
CA VAL A 40 0.56 -1.52 -1.43
C VAL A 40 -0.97 -1.62 -1.38
N ARG A 41 -1.49 -2.08 -0.24
CA ARG A 41 -2.93 -2.17 0.07
C ARG A 41 -3.15 -1.92 1.55
N ALA A 42 -4.30 -1.37 1.90
CA ALA A 42 -4.69 -1.12 3.29
C ALA A 42 -5.92 -1.94 3.71
N ILE A 43 -6.04 -2.13 5.03
CA ILE A 43 -7.26 -2.57 5.70
C ILE A 43 -7.71 -1.39 6.56
N ASP A 44 -8.98 -0.99 6.43
CA ASP A 44 -9.50 0.17 7.17
C ASP A 44 -9.88 -0.17 8.63
N GLY A 45 -10.34 0.83 9.37
CA GLY A 45 -10.75 0.67 10.78
C GLY A 45 -11.95 -0.27 11.01
N THR A 46 -12.67 -0.64 9.94
CA THR A 46 -13.77 -1.63 9.99
C THR A 46 -13.30 -3.05 9.68
N GLY A 47 -12.03 -3.21 9.28
CA GLY A 47 -11.49 -4.49 8.80
C GLY A 47 -11.71 -4.72 7.30
N ALA A 48 -12.24 -3.73 6.56
CA ALA A 48 -12.46 -3.88 5.13
C ALA A 48 -11.15 -3.73 4.35
N LEU A 49 -10.89 -4.68 3.44
CA LEU A 49 -9.75 -4.62 2.53
C LEU A 49 -10.04 -3.63 1.39
N GLN A 50 -9.04 -2.82 1.04
CA GLN A 50 -9.10 -1.92 -0.10
C GLN A 50 -9.51 -2.64 -1.40
N VAL A 51 -10.38 -1.99 -2.18
CA VAL A 51 -10.85 -2.48 -3.48
C VAL A 51 -9.67 -2.65 -4.45
N ALA A 52 -9.50 -3.87 -4.96
CA ALA A 52 -8.40 -4.23 -5.85
C ALA A 52 -8.61 -3.81 -7.31
N ARG A 53 -9.87 -3.68 -7.75
CA ARG A 53 -10.22 -3.25 -9.11
C ARG A 53 -9.79 -1.80 -9.29
N GLU A 54 -9.06 -1.49 -10.36
CA GLU A 54 -8.68 -0.13 -10.70
C GLU A 54 -9.86 0.64 -11.30
N SER A 55 -9.99 1.91 -10.93
CA SER A 55 -10.89 2.88 -11.54
C SER A 55 -10.24 4.26 -11.55
N GLY A 56 -10.61 5.08 -12.53
CA GLY A 56 -10.21 6.48 -12.58
C GLY A 56 -10.76 7.30 -11.40
N ALA A 57 -10.25 8.52 -11.24
CA ALA A 57 -10.60 9.39 -10.11
C ALA A 57 -12.04 9.93 -10.17
N HIS A 58 -12.60 10.12 -11.36
CA HIS A 58 -13.97 10.61 -11.52
C HIS A 58 -14.97 9.44 -11.56
N PRO A 59 -16.14 9.53 -10.91
CA PRO A 59 -16.59 10.64 -10.04
C PRO A 59 -16.22 10.48 -8.56
N ASN A 60 -15.86 9.29 -8.10
CA ASN A 60 -15.87 8.93 -6.68
C ASN A 60 -14.49 8.53 -6.12
N GLY A 61 -13.42 9.10 -6.67
CA GLY A 61 -12.05 8.77 -6.31
C GLY A 61 -11.54 7.51 -7.03
N ALA A 62 -10.21 7.42 -7.14
CA ALA A 62 -9.56 6.29 -7.77
C ALA A 62 -9.55 5.09 -6.82
N THR A 63 -9.74 3.91 -7.39
CA THR A 63 -9.62 2.62 -6.67
C THR A 63 -8.48 1.79 -7.25
N GLY A 64 -8.19 0.63 -6.66
CA GLY A 64 -7.07 -0.21 -7.02
C GLY A 64 -5.87 -0.03 -6.10
N TYR A 65 -4.93 -0.96 -6.17
CA TYR A 65 -3.71 -0.92 -5.37
C TYR A 65 -2.67 -0.02 -6.01
N HIS A 66 -2.15 0.93 -5.24
CA HIS A 66 -1.07 1.77 -5.73
C HIS A 66 0.17 0.92 -6.02
N SER A 67 0.80 1.18 -7.18
CA SER A 67 1.99 0.48 -7.63
C SER A 67 3.05 1.45 -8.12
N ALA A 68 4.30 1.21 -7.73
CA ALA A 68 5.45 1.98 -8.17
C ALA A 68 6.56 1.03 -8.63
N THR A 69 7.20 1.34 -9.74
CA THR A 69 8.38 0.62 -10.22
C THR A 69 9.62 1.48 -10.02
N VAL A 70 10.65 0.91 -9.41
CA VAL A 70 11.91 1.59 -9.11
C VAL A 70 13.08 0.70 -9.55
N THR A 71 14.18 1.31 -9.98
CA THR A 71 15.45 0.62 -10.21
C THR A 71 16.43 1.01 -9.11
N LEU A 72 17.01 0.01 -8.45
CA LEU A 72 18.01 0.16 -7.38
C LEU A 72 19.39 -0.27 -7.85
#